data_AF-A0A949WRL7-F1
#
_entry.id   AF-A0A949WRL7-F1
#
_cell.length_a   1.000
_cell.length_b   1.000
_cell.length_c   1.000
_cell.angle_alpha   90.00
_cell.angle_beta   90.00
_cell.angle_gamma   90.00
#
_symmetry.space_group_name_H-M   'P 1'
#
loop_
_entity.id
_entity.type
_entity.pdbx_description
1 polymer ?
#
loop_
_entity_poly.entity_id
_entity_poly.type
_entity_poly.pdbx_seq_one_letter_code
_entity_poly.pdbx_strand_id
1 'polypeptide(L)'
;MNPTQNTSKWQLLYTIKNALLLNKQLYDNACNTPFNNQLALTIVILAGVSHALGSLFILLINRASIYLLLLALLIDALSIIIGYYIWTLTIWKVGEWIKSTPVKLRNLLSPIGFAYAPQVLNFLTLIPLLGRPIELILALWSLLAVIVAVTQALDITTRKAGLICLIAWPLIQIAVGFIQVLEQEVVQFTN
;
A
#
# COMPACT_ATOMS: atom_id res chain seq x y z
N MET A 1 20.68 20.89 15.85
CA MET A 1 19.51 20.35 15.11
C MET A 1 19.87 20.28 13.63
N ASN A 2 19.81 19.10 13.01
CA ASN A 2 20.39 18.86 11.68
C ASN A 2 19.39 19.26 10.57
N PRO A 3 19.71 20.21 9.66
CA PRO A 3 18.76 20.74 8.67
C PRO A 3 18.17 19.70 7.69
N THR A 4 18.83 18.56 7.49
CA THR A 4 18.37 17.46 6.61
C THR A 4 17.24 16.60 7.19
N GLN A 5 17.08 16.57 8.52
CA GLN A 5 16.03 15.79 9.18
C GLN A 5 14.67 16.50 9.09
N ASN A 6 14.67 17.84 9.12
CA ASN A 6 13.46 18.64 9.01
C ASN A 6 12.83 18.47 7.63
N THR A 7 13.64 18.57 6.57
CA THR A 7 13.18 18.45 5.17
C THR A 7 12.54 17.09 4.88
N SER A 8 13.11 15.99 5.38
CA SER A 8 12.59 14.63 5.17
C SER A 8 11.19 14.43 5.79
N LYS A 9 10.99 14.87 7.04
CA LYS A 9 9.67 14.76 7.71
C LYS A 9 8.59 15.58 6.99
N TRP A 10 8.93 16.80 6.58
CA TRP A 10 8.02 17.65 5.80
C TRP A 10 7.67 17.01 4.45
N GLN A 11 8.65 16.41 3.77
CA GLN A 11 8.41 15.71 2.50
C GLN A 11 7.51 14.48 2.67
N LEU A 12 7.67 13.73 3.76
CA LEU A 12 6.79 12.60 4.07
C LEU A 12 5.35 13.06 4.30
N LEU A 13 5.13 14.06 5.16
CA LEU A 13 3.80 14.60 5.42
C LEU A 13 3.18 15.24 4.17
N TYR A 14 3.98 15.97 3.39
CA TYR A 14 3.57 16.53 2.12
C TYR A 14 3.12 15.43 1.16
N THR A 15 3.87 14.33 1.06
CA THR A 15 3.56 13.22 0.17
C THR A 15 2.29 12.50 0.60
N ILE A 16 2.15 12.19 1.89
CA ILE A 16 0.93 11.56 2.43
C ILE A 16 -0.28 12.44 2.17
N LYS A 17 -0.21 13.74 2.50
CA LYS A 17 -1.32 14.67 2.29
C LYS A 17 -1.69 14.76 0.81
N ASN A 18 -0.73 14.93 -0.08
CA ASN A 18 -1.00 15.07 -1.51
C ASN A 18 -1.49 13.77 -2.15
N ALA A 19 -1.03 12.62 -1.68
CA ALA A 19 -1.53 11.31 -2.11
C ALA A 19 -2.97 11.08 -1.64
N LEU A 20 -3.31 11.45 -0.40
CA LEU A 20 -4.69 11.43 0.10
C LEU A 20 -5.63 12.33 -0.72
N LEU A 21 -5.11 13.48 -1.16
CA LEU A 21 -5.82 14.44 -2.02
C LEU A 21 -5.80 14.05 -3.51
N LEU A 22 -5.21 12.90 -3.87
CA LEU A 22 -5.09 12.43 -5.26
C LEU A 22 -4.45 13.49 -6.20
N ASN A 23 -3.51 14.28 -5.67
CA ASN A 23 -2.89 15.37 -6.42
C ASN A 23 -2.00 14.82 -7.54
N LYS A 24 -2.38 15.05 -8.80
CA LYS A 24 -1.66 14.59 -9.99
C LYS A 24 -0.20 15.05 -10.02
N GLN A 25 0.07 16.29 -9.58
CA GLN A 25 1.41 16.87 -9.58
C GLN A 25 2.38 16.09 -8.67
N LEU A 26 1.89 15.44 -7.62
CA LEU A 26 2.72 14.56 -6.81
C LEU A 26 3.26 13.40 -7.65
N TYR A 27 2.39 12.77 -8.43
CA TYR A 27 2.71 11.57 -9.20
C TYR A 27 3.54 11.87 -10.45
N ASP A 28 3.33 13.04 -11.08
CA ASP A 28 4.18 13.51 -12.20
C ASP A 28 5.65 13.61 -11.79
N ASN A 29 5.90 14.09 -10.57
CA ASN A 29 7.24 14.30 -10.02
C ASN A 29 7.77 13.12 -9.18
N ALA A 30 6.97 12.05 -9.03
CA ALA A 30 7.32 10.92 -8.17
C ALA A 30 8.38 10.02 -8.83
N CYS A 31 8.36 9.90 -10.15
CA CYS A 31 9.37 9.19 -10.93
C CYS A 31 10.74 9.87 -10.84
N ASN A 32 11.82 9.15 -11.13
CA ASN A 32 13.15 9.71 -11.44
C ASN A 32 14.10 10.11 -10.29
N THR A 33 13.92 9.65 -9.03
CA THR A 33 14.98 9.82 -8.00
C THR A 33 15.11 8.64 -7.03
N PRO A 34 16.33 8.31 -6.55
CA PRO A 34 16.53 7.34 -5.46
C PRO A 34 15.84 7.76 -4.16
N PHE A 35 15.77 9.07 -3.90
CA PHE A 35 15.11 9.63 -2.72
C PHE A 35 13.62 9.30 -2.68
N ASN A 36 12.90 9.50 -3.79
CA ASN A 36 11.47 9.18 -3.85
C ASN A 36 11.20 7.68 -3.65
N ASN A 37 12.09 6.81 -4.14
CA ASN A 37 11.97 5.36 -3.91
C ASN A 37 12.09 5.02 -2.41
N GLN A 38 13.03 5.64 -1.69
CA GLN A 38 13.16 5.46 -0.24
C GLN A 38 11.93 5.99 0.51
N LEU A 39 11.42 7.15 0.09
CA LEU A 39 10.21 7.73 0.68
C LEU A 39 8.98 6.83 0.47
N ALA A 40 8.85 6.26 -0.73
CA ALA A 40 7.78 5.33 -1.06
C ALA A 40 7.83 4.06 -0.21
N LEU A 41 9.02 3.47 -0.06
CA LEU A 41 9.21 2.33 0.84
C LEU A 41 8.86 2.68 2.29
N THR A 42 9.23 3.88 2.74
CA THR A 42 8.89 4.35 4.09
C THR A 42 7.37 4.43 4.29
N ILE A 43 6.63 4.92 3.30
CA ILE A 43 5.16 4.98 3.33
C ILE A 43 4.55 3.57 3.33
N VAL A 44 5.07 2.65 2.51
CA VAL A 44 4.59 1.26 2.46
C VAL A 44 4.86 0.52 3.78
N ILE A 45 6.03 0.71 4.39
CA ILE A 45 6.35 0.15 5.71
C ILE A 45 5.41 0.74 6.76
N LEU A 46 5.17 2.05 6.72
CA LEU A 46 4.26 2.70 7.66
C LEU A 46 2.82 2.21 7.49
N ALA A 47 2.38 1.94 6.27
CA ALA A 47 1.11 1.30 5.98
C ALA A 47 1.04 -0.13 6.56
N GLY A 48 2.09 -0.94 6.39
CA GLY A 48 2.20 -2.28 6.98
C GLY A 48 2.11 -2.26 8.50
N VAL A 49 2.86 -1.36 9.15
CA VAL A 49 2.80 -1.18 10.61
C VAL A 49 1.42 -0.71 11.06
N SER A 50 0.81 0.22 10.33
CA SER A 50 -0.52 0.75 10.63
C SER A 50 -1.61 -0.33 10.52
N HIS A 51 -1.53 -1.17 9.50
CA HIS A 51 -2.42 -2.31 9.30
C HIS A 51 -2.27 -3.35 10.43
N ALA A 52 -1.03 -3.68 10.78
CA ALA A 52 -0.73 -4.57 11.90
C ALA A 52 -1.27 -4.02 13.23
N LEU A 53 -1.16 -2.70 13.47
CA LEU A 53 -1.79 -2.08 14.63
C LEU A 53 -3.31 -2.17 14.59
N GLY A 54 -3.92 -2.02 13.40
CA GLY A 54 -5.36 -2.19 13.18
C GLY A 54 -5.88 -3.58 13.56
N SER A 55 -5.12 -4.63 13.26
CA SER A 55 -5.48 -6.02 13.52
C SER A 55 -5.34 -6.45 14.99
N LEU A 56 -4.65 -5.66 15.83
CA LEU A 56 -4.50 -5.94 17.26
C LEU A 56 -5.83 -6.11 17.99
N PHE A 57 -6.86 -5.35 17.62
CA PHE A 57 -8.17 -5.43 18.29
C PHE A 57 -8.78 -6.84 18.16
N ILE A 58 -8.66 -7.47 16.99
CA ILE A 58 -9.18 -8.81 16.71
C ILE A 58 -8.40 -9.86 17.50
N LEU A 59 -7.08 -9.74 17.53
CA LEU A 59 -6.19 -10.69 18.22
C LEU A 59 -6.33 -10.61 19.75
N LEU A 60 -6.53 -9.41 20.29
CA LEU A 60 -6.76 -9.20 21.73
C LEU A 60 -8.10 -9.80 22.18
N ILE A 61 -9.16 -9.67 21.38
CA ILE A 61 -10.47 -10.27 21.68
C ILE A 61 -10.41 -11.80 21.69
N ASN A 62 -9.59 -12.38 20.81
CA ASN A 62 -9.41 -13.83 20.70
C ASN A 62 -8.44 -14.41 21.75
N ARG A 63 -7.95 -13.59 22.70
CA ARG A 63 -6.94 -13.98 23.71
C ARG A 63 -5.74 -14.73 23.13
N ALA A 64 -5.27 -14.32 21.95
CA ALA A 64 -4.13 -14.94 21.31
C ALA A 64 -2.87 -14.87 22.19
N SER A 65 -2.05 -15.92 22.17
CA SER A 65 -0.74 -15.92 22.81
C SER A 65 0.14 -14.79 22.26
N ILE A 66 1.00 -14.21 23.11
CA ILE A 66 1.89 -13.10 22.71
C ILE A 66 2.78 -13.47 21.51
N TYR A 67 3.18 -14.74 21.39
CA TYR A 67 3.96 -15.25 20.28
C TYR A 67 3.17 -15.26 18.97
N LEU A 68 1.91 -15.69 19.01
CA LEU A 68 1.02 -15.68 17.85
C LEU A 68 0.70 -14.26 17.41
N LEU A 69 0.52 -13.35 18.37
CA LEU A 69 0.29 -11.94 18.09
C LEU A 69 1.49 -11.33 17.34
N LEU A 70 2.72 -11.52 17.84
CA LEU A 70 3.92 -11.02 17.17
C LEU A 70 4.12 -11.64 15.77
N LEU A 71 3.82 -12.94 15.63
CA LEU A 71 3.92 -13.62 14.34
C LEU A 71 2.91 -13.08 13.32
N ALA A 72 1.65 -12.90 13.72
CA ALA A 72 0.61 -12.33 12.87
C ALA A 72 0.96 -10.91 12.43
N LEU A 73 1.39 -10.04 13.35
CA LEU A 73 1.83 -8.67 13.01
C LEU A 73 2.98 -8.65 12.01
N LEU A 74 3.93 -9.59 12.13
CA LEU A 74 5.07 -9.69 11.22
C LEU A 74 4.61 -10.17 9.84
N ILE A 75 3.78 -11.20 9.78
CA ILE A 75 3.21 -11.73 8.53
C ILE A 75 2.42 -10.63 7.83
N ASP A 76 1.57 -9.91 8.55
CA ASP A 76 0.73 -8.84 8.03
C ASP A 76 1.56 -7.68 7.44
N ALA A 77 2.54 -7.18 8.20
CA ALA A 77 3.42 -6.12 7.72
C ALA A 77 4.23 -6.55 6.48
N LEU A 78 4.74 -7.78 6.45
CA LEU A 78 5.49 -8.32 5.32
C LEU A 78 4.59 -8.51 4.09
N SER A 79 3.34 -8.91 4.32
CA SER A 79 2.32 -9.09 3.28
C SER A 79 2.02 -7.80 2.52
N ILE A 80 1.94 -6.66 3.22
CA ILE A 80 1.75 -5.35 2.57
C ILE A 80 2.95 -5.00 1.68
N ILE A 81 4.18 -5.24 2.15
CA ILE A 81 5.39 -4.95 1.39
C ILE A 81 5.49 -5.86 0.15
N ILE A 82 5.27 -7.15 0.32
CA ILE A 82 5.25 -8.13 -0.79
C ILE A 82 4.16 -7.77 -1.80
N GLY A 83 2.95 -7.48 -1.32
CA GLY A 83 1.82 -7.06 -2.14
C GLY A 83 2.13 -5.82 -2.97
N TYR A 84 2.80 -4.83 -2.39
CA TYR A 84 3.27 -3.64 -3.10
C TYR A 84 4.19 -3.99 -4.28
N TYR A 85 5.18 -4.87 -4.09
CA TYR A 85 6.07 -5.28 -5.17
C TYR A 85 5.35 -6.11 -6.24
N ILE A 86 4.52 -7.07 -5.85
CA ILE A 86 3.72 -7.89 -6.76
C ILE A 86 2.83 -7.00 -7.62
N TRP A 87 2.16 -6.01 -7.00
CA TRP A 87 1.26 -5.12 -7.70
C TRP A 87 2.01 -4.21 -8.66
N THR A 88 3.13 -3.65 -8.23
CA THR A 88 4.01 -2.82 -9.07
C THR A 88 4.55 -3.59 -10.27
N LEU A 89 4.98 -4.84 -10.08
CA LEU A 89 5.42 -5.73 -11.16
C LEU A 89 4.30 -6.07 -12.13
N THR A 90 3.10 -6.34 -11.62
CA THR A 90 1.92 -6.64 -12.44
C THR A 90 1.54 -5.44 -13.30
N ILE A 91 1.44 -4.25 -12.70
CA ILE A 91 1.14 -2.99 -13.39
C ILE A 91 2.22 -2.69 -14.43
N TRP A 92 3.49 -2.90 -14.10
CA TRP A 92 4.59 -2.75 -15.05
C TRP A 92 4.43 -3.69 -16.25
N LYS A 93 4.21 -4.98 -16.01
CA LYS A 93 4.05 -5.98 -17.08
C LYS A 93 2.86 -5.69 -17.99
N VAL A 94 1.71 -5.37 -17.42
CA VAL A 94 0.53 -4.99 -18.22
C VAL A 94 0.78 -3.65 -18.93
N GLY A 95 1.47 -2.72 -18.29
CA GLY A 95 1.87 -1.43 -18.87
C GLY A 95 2.79 -1.58 -20.09
N GLU A 96 3.75 -2.52 -20.05
CA GLU A 96 4.62 -2.85 -21.19
C GLU A 96 3.81 -3.36 -22.39
N TRP A 97 2.73 -4.11 -22.16
CA TRP A 97 1.87 -4.59 -23.25
C TRP A 97 1.02 -3.49 -23.88
N ILE A 98 0.68 -2.45 -23.11
CA ILE A 98 -0.20 -1.36 -23.57
C ILE A 98 0.59 -0.22 -24.21
N LYS A 99 1.82 0.05 -23.73
CA LYS A 99 2.63 1.18 -24.14
C LYS A 99 3.67 0.77 -25.17
N SER A 100 3.69 1.45 -26.31
CA SER A 100 4.70 1.20 -27.37
C SER A 100 6.11 1.65 -26.99
N THR A 101 6.25 2.48 -25.95
CA THR A 101 7.55 2.94 -25.43
C THR A 101 8.00 2.11 -24.23
N PRO A 102 9.30 1.84 -24.07
CA PRO A 102 9.80 1.03 -22.97
C PRO A 102 9.45 1.63 -21.60
N VAL A 103 8.77 0.84 -20.77
CA VAL A 103 8.39 1.23 -19.41
C VAL A 103 9.45 0.72 -18.43
N LYS A 104 10.05 1.62 -17.65
CA LYS A 104 11.02 1.24 -16.61
C LYS A 104 10.28 0.96 -15.31
N LEU A 105 10.43 -0.25 -14.76
CA LEU A 105 9.86 -0.64 -13.46
C LEU A 105 10.17 0.38 -12.34
N ARG A 106 11.38 0.93 -12.32
CA ARG A 106 11.81 1.94 -11.34
C ARG A 106 10.97 3.22 -11.35
N ASN A 107 10.31 3.52 -12.46
CA ASN A 107 9.43 4.69 -12.55
C ASN A 107 8.07 4.42 -11.89
N LEU A 108 7.71 3.17 -11.62
CA LEU A 108 6.44 2.83 -10.99
C LEU A 108 6.55 2.62 -9.49
N LEU A 109 7.75 2.32 -8.98
CA LEU A 109 8.00 2.09 -7.55
C LEU A 109 7.54 3.28 -6.68
N SER A 110 8.07 4.49 -6.90
CA SER A 110 7.68 5.63 -6.08
C SER A 110 6.20 6.02 -6.21
N PRO A 111 5.65 6.20 -7.44
CA PRO A 111 4.24 6.58 -7.59
C PRO A 111 3.28 5.60 -6.94
N ILE A 112 3.51 4.29 -7.11
CA ILE A 112 2.65 3.26 -6.51
C ILE A 112 2.84 3.23 -5.00
N GLY A 113 4.08 3.32 -4.48
CA GLY A 113 4.29 3.35 -3.03
C GLY A 113 3.70 4.59 -2.36
N PHE A 114 3.66 5.75 -3.03
CA PHE A 114 2.95 6.94 -2.55
C PHE A 114 1.45 6.72 -2.46
N ALA A 115 0.87 5.91 -3.35
CA ALA A 115 -0.54 5.56 -3.33
C ALA A 115 -0.94 4.61 -2.17
N TYR A 116 0.02 4.07 -1.42
CA TYR A 116 -0.22 3.40 -0.14
C TYR A 116 -0.40 4.38 1.03
N ALA A 117 -0.26 5.70 0.82
CA ALA A 117 -0.47 6.69 1.87
C ALA A 117 -1.82 6.60 2.62
N PRO A 118 -2.98 6.31 1.98
CA PRO A 118 -4.23 6.10 2.71
C PRO A 118 -4.12 4.98 3.77
N GLN A 119 -3.39 3.91 3.47
CA GLN A 119 -3.22 2.77 4.38
C GLN A 119 -2.37 3.10 5.61
N VAL A 120 -1.67 4.24 5.63
CA VAL A 120 -1.06 4.75 6.88
C VAL A 120 -2.11 5.05 7.94
N LEU A 121 -3.37 5.27 7.57
CA LEU A 121 -4.49 5.51 8.49
C LEU A 121 -5.18 4.21 8.95
N ASN A 122 -4.66 3.03 8.59
CA ASN A 122 -5.32 1.77 8.87
C ASN A 122 -5.39 1.44 10.39
N PHE A 123 -4.53 2.02 11.23
CA PHE A 123 -4.66 1.95 12.69
C PHE A 123 -6.03 2.45 13.21
N LEU A 124 -6.76 3.27 12.44
CA LEU A 124 -8.13 3.70 12.78
C LEU A 124 -9.12 2.53 12.81
N THR A 125 -8.78 1.39 12.22
CA THR A 125 -9.61 0.16 12.29
C THR A 125 -9.68 -0.44 13.69
N LEU A 126 -8.84 0.02 14.63
CA LEU A 126 -8.95 -0.27 16.06
C LEU A 126 -10.29 0.18 16.66
N ILE A 127 -11.02 1.10 16.02
CA ILE A 127 -12.33 1.55 16.49
C ILE A 127 -13.33 0.38 16.39
N PRO A 128 -13.93 -0.06 17.52
CA PRO A 128 -14.90 -1.16 17.52
C PRO A 128 -16.05 -0.89 16.55
N LEU A 129 -16.51 -1.94 15.86
CA LEU A 129 -17.57 -1.91 14.84
C LEU A 129 -17.25 -1.13 13.54
N LEU A 130 -16.22 -0.27 13.51
CA LEU A 130 -15.87 0.54 12.33
C LEU A 130 -14.68 -0.01 11.53
N GLY A 131 -13.99 -1.04 12.03
CA GLY A 131 -12.82 -1.62 11.37
C GLY A 131 -13.05 -1.98 9.89
N ARG A 132 -14.04 -2.83 9.61
CA ARG A 132 -14.36 -3.26 8.23
C ARG A 132 -14.75 -2.10 7.30
N PRO A 133 -15.66 -1.18 7.68
CA PRO A 133 -15.94 0.00 6.87
C PRO A 133 -14.71 0.87 6.58
N ILE A 134 -13.87 1.14 7.58
CA ILE A 134 -12.66 1.95 7.44
C ILE A 134 -11.68 1.27 6.47
N GLU A 135 -11.42 -0.02 6.66
CA GLU A 135 -10.55 -0.83 5.79
C GLU A 135 -11.00 -0.75 4.32
N LEU A 136 -12.31 -0.89 4.06
CA LEU A 136 -12.87 -0.79 2.72
C LEU A 136 -12.68 0.60 2.11
N ILE A 137 -12.93 1.66 2.88
CA ILE A 137 -12.73 3.04 2.42
C ILE A 137 -11.27 3.28 2.06
N LEU A 138 -10.33 2.88 2.93
CA LEU A 138 -8.90 3.05 2.69
C LEU A 138 -8.43 2.24 1.48
N ALA A 139 -8.92 1.01 1.31
CA ALA A 139 -8.61 0.18 0.15
C ALA A 139 -9.10 0.81 -1.17
N LEU A 140 -10.34 1.32 -1.21
CA LEU A 140 -10.87 2.02 -2.37
C LEU A 140 -10.10 3.31 -2.66
N TRP A 141 -9.72 4.06 -1.62
CA TRP A 141 -8.92 5.27 -1.76
C TRP A 141 -7.52 4.99 -2.32
N SER A 142 -6.88 3.92 -1.85
CA SER A 142 -5.60 3.46 -2.39
C SER A 142 -5.71 2.98 -3.83
N LEU A 143 -6.81 2.34 -4.21
CA LEU A 143 -7.06 1.99 -5.61
C LEU A 143 -7.17 3.26 -6.49
N LEU A 144 -7.92 4.27 -6.06
CA LEU A 144 -8.00 5.56 -6.76
C LEU A 144 -6.63 6.22 -6.88
N ALA A 145 -5.85 6.23 -5.79
CA ALA A 145 -4.50 6.78 -5.76
C ALA A 145 -3.57 6.05 -6.75
N VAL A 146 -3.63 4.73 -6.84
CA VAL A 146 -2.84 3.97 -7.82
C VAL A 146 -3.30 4.24 -9.24
N ILE A 147 -4.60 4.36 -9.51
CA ILE A 147 -5.08 4.73 -10.84
C ILE A 147 -4.48 6.08 -11.27
N VAL A 148 -4.49 7.09 -10.38
CA VAL A 148 -3.87 8.39 -10.67
C VAL A 148 -2.35 8.26 -10.83
N ALA A 149 -1.68 7.52 -9.96
CA ALA A 149 -0.25 7.28 -10.01
C ALA A 149 0.18 6.65 -11.35
N VAL A 150 -0.53 5.61 -11.79
CA VAL A 150 -0.26 4.89 -13.05
C VAL A 150 -0.59 5.75 -14.26
N THR A 151 -1.68 6.54 -14.19
CA THR A 151 -2.02 7.52 -15.23
C THR A 151 -0.85 8.45 -15.50
N GLN A 152 -0.27 9.03 -14.45
CA GLN A 152 0.86 9.97 -14.58
C GLN A 152 2.17 9.26 -14.92
N ALA A 153 2.50 8.16 -14.23
CA ALA A 153 3.77 7.47 -14.41
C ALA A 153 3.93 6.84 -15.80
N LEU A 154 2.82 6.34 -16.38
CA LEU A 154 2.82 5.77 -17.72
C LEU A 154 2.41 6.77 -18.79
N ASP A 155 1.96 7.98 -18.44
CA ASP A 155 1.43 8.97 -19.38
C ASP A 155 0.35 8.35 -20.30
N ILE A 156 -0.68 7.78 -19.67
CA ILE A 156 -1.81 7.13 -20.33
C ILE A 156 -3.13 7.71 -19.84
N THR A 157 -4.20 7.50 -20.62
CA THR A 157 -5.55 7.91 -20.19
C THR A 157 -5.98 7.19 -18.90
N THR A 158 -6.70 7.89 -18.02
CA THR A 158 -7.22 7.33 -16.76
C THR A 158 -8.09 6.08 -16.96
N ARG A 159 -8.79 5.97 -18.09
CA ARG A 159 -9.55 4.75 -18.45
C ARG A 159 -8.64 3.52 -18.60
N LYS A 160 -7.54 3.66 -19.35
CA LYS A 160 -6.55 2.59 -19.52
C LYS A 160 -5.88 2.24 -18.17
N ALA A 161 -5.47 3.26 -17.40
CA ALA A 161 -4.90 3.04 -16.06
C ALA A 161 -5.89 2.31 -15.13
N GLY A 162 -7.16 2.71 -15.15
CA GLY A 162 -8.24 2.06 -14.43
C GLY A 162 -8.36 0.58 -14.78
N LEU A 163 -8.37 0.22 -16.07
CA LEU A 163 -8.40 -1.17 -16.51
C LEU A 163 -7.18 -1.97 -16.04
N ILE A 164 -5.97 -1.41 -16.13
CA ILE A 164 -4.75 -2.05 -15.63
C ILE A 164 -4.87 -2.34 -14.13
N CYS A 165 -5.30 -1.33 -13.36
CA CYS A 165 -5.43 -1.46 -11.91
C CYS A 165 -6.51 -2.47 -11.53
N LEU A 166 -7.66 -2.47 -12.22
CA LEU A 166 -8.75 -3.43 -12.00
C LEU A 166 -8.34 -4.86 -12.33
N ILE A 167 -7.52 -5.09 -13.36
CA ILE A 167 -6.98 -6.42 -13.68
C ILE A 167 -5.95 -6.85 -12.62
N ALA A 168 -5.13 -5.92 -12.14
CA ALA A 168 -4.10 -6.20 -11.16
C ALA A 168 -4.61 -6.30 -9.71
N TRP A 169 -5.80 -5.75 -9.41
CA TRP A 169 -6.38 -5.71 -8.06
C TRP A 169 -6.76 -7.09 -7.49
N PRO A 170 -7.40 -8.01 -8.24
CA PRO A 170 -7.69 -9.37 -7.77
C PRO A 170 -6.46 -10.14 -7.32
N LEU A 171 -5.28 -9.91 -7.92
CA LEU A 171 -4.04 -10.58 -7.51
C LEU A 171 -3.66 -10.23 -6.07
N ILE A 172 -3.82 -8.97 -5.65
CA ILE A 172 -3.61 -8.57 -4.26
C ILE A 172 -4.67 -9.19 -3.37
N GLN A 173 -5.95 -9.15 -3.77
CA GLN A 173 -7.03 -9.68 -2.95
C GLN A 173 -6.90 -11.18 -2.70
N ILE A 174 -6.44 -11.94 -3.70
CA ILE A 174 -6.14 -13.37 -3.55
C ILE A 174 -4.94 -13.56 -2.63
N ALA A 175 -3.87 -12.78 -2.79
CA ALA A 175 -2.69 -12.88 -1.92
C ALA A 175 -3.03 -12.58 -0.46
N VAL A 176 -3.69 -11.45 -0.19
CA VAL A 176 -4.12 -11.03 1.16
C VAL A 176 -5.15 -12.00 1.73
N GLY A 177 -6.13 -12.42 0.93
CA GLY A 177 -7.13 -13.40 1.36
C GLY A 177 -6.51 -14.74 1.74
N PHE A 178 -5.53 -15.21 0.97
CA PHE A 178 -4.79 -16.43 1.29
C PHE A 178 -4.01 -16.31 2.61
N ILE A 179 -3.39 -15.16 2.86
CA ILE A 179 -2.68 -14.88 4.12
C ILE A 179 -3.66 -14.90 5.31
N GLN A 180 -4.82 -14.24 5.19
CA GLN A 180 -5.83 -14.24 6.24
C GLN A 180 -6.36 -15.64 6.55
N VAL A 181 -6.54 -16.49 5.52
CA VAL A 181 -6.94 -17.89 5.71
C VAL A 181 -5.87 -18.69 6.45
N LEU A 182 -4.59 -18.50 6.08
CA LEU A 182 -3.48 -19.15 6.78
C LEU A 182 -3.37 -18.71 8.24
N GLU A 183 -3.59 -17.43 8.53
CA GLU A 183 -3.63 -16.93 9.90
C GLU A 183 -4.77 -17.57 10.70
N GLN A 184 -5.96 -17.73 10.09
CA GLN A 184 -7.07 -18.40 10.73
C GLN A 184 -6.79 -19.88 11.01
N GLU A 185 -6.20 -20.60 10.06
CA GLU A 185 -5.82 -22.00 10.27
C GLU A 185 -4.78 -22.13 11.40
N VAL A 186 -3.73 -21.32 11.41
CA VAL A 186 -2.70 -21.33 12.46
C VAL A 186 -3.31 -21.06 13.84
N VAL A 187 -4.26 -20.12 13.94
CA VAL A 187 -4.98 -19.81 15.18
C VAL A 187 -5.89 -20.97 15.62
N GLN A 188 -6.54 -21.67 14.69
CA GLN A 188 -7.36 -22.84 15.00
C GLN A 188 -6.52 -24.03 15.48
N PHE A 189 -5.33 -24.25 14.93
CA PHE A 189 -4.44 -25.36 15.34
C PHE A 189 -3.76 -25.17 16.70
N THR A 190 -3.77 -23.94 17.24
CA THR A 190 -3.07 -23.60 18.48
C THR A 190 -3.98 -23.41 19.69
N ASN A 191 -5.30 -23.53 19.51
CA ASN A 191 -6.33 -23.59 20.56
C ASN A 191 -6.80 -25.03 20.78
#